data_AF-A0A224Z0V1-F1
#
_entry.id   AF-A0A224Z0V1-F1
#
_cell.length_a   1.000
_cell.length_b   1.000
_cell.length_c   1.000
_cell.angle_alpha   90.00
_cell.angle_beta   90.00
_cell.angle_gamma   90.00
#
_symmetry.space_group_name_H-M   'P 1'
#
loop_
_entity.id
_entity.type
_entity.pdbx_description
1 polymer ?
#
loop_
_entity_poly.entity_id
_entity_poly.type
_entity_poly.pdbx_seq_one_letter_code
_entity_poly.pdbx_strand_id
1 'polypeptide(L)'
;MLACRRLLALRSQTKLLSACAPHQCESYSTTQVLQKSQSKQRIVLTDDGSTIVCWHPEEEFPYEHTKPLPNIRPQLDEANSALKLEYRLEEAETIYRNDRLEIEALTKMTYTSKHRWYPNNKKKYADPNPPIEREGL
;
A
#
# COMPACT_ATOMS: atom_id res chain seq x y z
N MET A 1 -60.60 -20.95 75.45
CA MET A 1 -60.39 -20.33 74.11
C MET A 1 -59.60 -19.04 74.29
N LEU A 2 -58.28 -19.12 74.48
CA LEU A 2 -57.42 -17.94 74.58
C LEU A 2 -56.95 -17.54 73.17
N ALA A 3 -57.33 -16.34 72.75
CA ALA A 3 -56.85 -15.71 71.54
C ALA A 3 -55.50 -15.04 71.82
N CYS A 4 -54.43 -15.51 71.19
CA CYS A 4 -53.16 -14.78 71.13
C CYS A 4 -52.71 -14.69 69.68
N ARG A 5 -52.94 -13.51 69.09
CA ARG A 5 -52.39 -13.06 67.81
C ARG A 5 -50.87 -12.91 67.95
N ARG A 6 -50.08 -13.49 67.03
CA ARG A 6 -48.69 -13.07 66.78
C ARG A 6 -48.46 -12.96 65.27
N LEU A 7 -47.90 -11.80 64.91
CA LEU A 7 -47.78 -11.24 63.58
C LEU A 7 -46.69 -11.95 62.75
N LEU A 8 -46.97 -12.19 61.47
CA LEU A 8 -46.00 -12.64 60.46
C LEU A 8 -45.08 -11.47 60.08
N ALA A 9 -43.78 -11.63 60.26
CA ALA A 9 -42.78 -10.67 59.78
C ALA A 9 -42.40 -11.00 58.33
N LEU A 10 -42.84 -10.18 57.36
CA LEU A 10 -42.30 -10.21 56.00
C LEU A 10 -40.90 -9.60 56.03
N ARG A 11 -39.87 -10.43 55.82
CA ARG A 11 -38.51 -9.98 55.51
C ARG A 11 -38.43 -9.74 54.00
N SER A 12 -38.42 -8.48 53.59
CA SER A 12 -38.09 -8.07 52.22
C SER A 12 -36.60 -8.25 51.98
N GLN A 13 -36.22 -9.25 51.18
CA GLN A 13 -34.88 -9.32 50.61
C GLN A 13 -34.87 -8.51 49.31
N THR A 14 -34.49 -7.24 49.38
CA THR A 14 -34.14 -6.46 48.19
C THR A 14 -32.76 -6.90 47.72
N LYS A 15 -32.73 -7.78 46.71
CA LYS A 15 -31.51 -8.11 45.96
C LYS A 15 -31.10 -6.86 45.16
N LEU A 16 -30.04 -6.19 45.59
CA LEU A 16 -29.36 -5.19 44.76
C LEU A 16 -28.64 -5.93 43.63
N LEU A 17 -29.26 -5.97 42.46
CA LEU A 17 -28.60 -6.33 41.21
C LEU A 17 -27.81 -5.11 40.73
N SER A 18 -26.52 -5.06 41.06
CA SER A 18 -25.56 -4.23 40.34
C SER A 18 -25.36 -4.87 38.96
N ALA A 19 -26.18 -4.44 38.00
CA ALA A 19 -25.99 -4.76 36.60
C ALA A 19 -24.94 -3.78 36.05
N CYS A 20 -23.67 -4.17 36.07
CA CYS A 20 -22.72 -3.63 35.09
C CYS A 20 -23.12 -4.24 33.76
N ALA A 21 -23.96 -3.54 32.99
CA ALA A 21 -24.27 -3.94 31.63
C ALA A 21 -22.97 -3.86 30.82
N PRO A 22 -22.54 -4.92 30.11
CA PRO A 22 -21.44 -4.80 29.17
C PRO A 22 -21.86 -3.75 28.13
N HIS A 23 -21.18 -2.61 28.16
CA HIS A 23 -21.38 -1.52 27.21
C HIS A 23 -21.09 -2.12 25.84
N GLN A 24 -22.10 -2.20 24.98
CA GLN A 24 -21.90 -2.66 23.63
C GLN A 24 -21.01 -1.63 22.94
N CYS A 25 -19.76 -2.00 22.67
CA CYS A 25 -18.89 -1.25 21.79
C CYS A 25 -19.58 -1.18 20.42
N GLU A 26 -20.18 -0.03 20.11
CA GLU A 26 -20.75 0.22 18.79
C GLU A 26 -19.60 0.44 17.81
N SER A 27 -19.14 -0.65 17.19
CA SER A 27 -18.20 -0.56 16.07
C SER A 27 -18.93 0.01 14.85
N TYR A 28 -18.67 1.26 14.50
CA TYR A 28 -19.16 1.86 13.26
C TYR A 28 -18.22 1.44 12.13
N SER A 29 -18.70 0.50 11.32
CA SER A 29 -18.09 0.18 10.04
C SER A 29 -18.73 1.06 8.97
N THR A 30 -17.97 2.02 8.43
CA THR A 30 -18.46 2.93 7.37
C THR A 30 -18.48 2.26 5.99
N THR A 31 -18.20 0.96 5.86
CA THR A 31 -17.98 0.32 4.55
C THR A 31 -19.05 -0.73 4.21
N GLN A 32 -20.23 -0.25 3.80
CA GLN A 32 -21.14 -1.03 2.93
C GLN A 32 -20.69 -1.02 1.45
N VAL A 33 -19.45 -0.59 1.18
CA VAL A 33 -18.87 -0.56 -0.17
C VAL A 33 -17.84 -1.66 -0.27
N LEU A 34 -18.23 -2.72 -0.98
CA LEU A 34 -17.42 -3.79 -1.58
C LEU A 34 -15.90 -3.63 -1.30
N GLN A 35 -15.47 -4.11 -0.13
CA GLN A 35 -14.06 -4.09 0.27
C GLN A 35 -13.29 -5.10 -0.58
N LYS A 36 -12.78 -4.65 -1.73
CA LYS A 36 -11.81 -5.41 -2.53
C LYS A 36 -10.41 -5.37 -1.91
N SER A 37 -10.18 -4.50 -0.92
CA SER A 37 -8.99 -4.46 -0.08
C SER A 37 -9.30 -5.06 1.29
N GLN A 38 -8.49 -6.02 1.74
CA GLN A 38 -8.61 -6.74 3.02
C GLN A 38 -8.25 -5.90 4.25
N SER A 39 -8.38 -4.57 4.18
CA SER A 39 -7.88 -3.68 5.23
C SER A 39 -8.66 -3.90 6.54
N LYS A 40 -8.00 -4.46 7.55
CA LYS A 40 -8.55 -4.75 8.89
C LYS A 40 -8.74 -3.50 9.77
N GLN A 41 -9.07 -2.38 9.15
CA GLN A 41 -9.24 -1.12 9.84
C GLN A 41 -10.47 -1.16 10.74
N ARG A 42 -10.34 -0.63 11.96
CA ARG A 42 -11.45 -0.50 12.90
C ARG A 42 -11.51 0.93 13.38
N ILE A 43 -12.72 1.46 13.46
CA ILE A 43 -12.97 2.80 14.00
C ILE A 43 -13.96 2.62 15.16
N VAL A 44 -13.60 3.14 16.33
CA VAL A 44 -14.32 2.95 17.59
C VAL A 44 -14.42 4.27 18.32
N LEU A 45 -15.54 4.52 18.99
CA LEU A 45 -15.77 5.70 19.81
C LEU A 45 -15.41 5.32 21.24
N THR A 46 -14.77 6.22 21.96
CA THR A 46 -14.59 6.04 23.41
C THR A 46 -15.94 6.02 24.12
N ASP A 47 -16.05 5.37 25.27
CA ASP A 47 -17.28 5.28 26.06
C ASP A 47 -17.94 6.65 26.35
N ASP A 48 -17.13 7.70 26.47
CA ASP A 48 -17.58 9.09 26.67
C ASP A 48 -18.10 9.77 25.38
N GLY A 49 -17.96 9.14 24.22
CA GLY A 49 -18.34 9.68 22.90
C GLY A 49 -17.51 10.89 22.42
N SER A 50 -16.51 11.30 23.20
CA SER A 50 -15.73 12.53 22.97
C SER A 50 -14.61 12.38 21.94
N THR A 51 -14.13 11.15 21.72
CA THR A 51 -12.95 10.86 20.90
C THR A 51 -13.23 9.69 19.95
N ILE A 52 -12.79 9.85 18.71
CA ILE A 52 -12.81 8.82 17.67
C ILE A 52 -11.42 8.17 17.64
N VAL A 53 -11.37 6.85 17.84
CA VAL A 53 -10.14 6.05 17.82
C VAL A 53 -10.11 5.23 16.55
N CYS A 54 -9.03 5.38 15.76
CA CYS A 54 -8.81 4.65 14.53
C CYS A 54 -7.67 3.63 14.72
N TRP A 55 -7.94 2.35 14.52
CA TRP A 55 -6.94 1.29 14.43
C TRP A 55 -6.76 0.89 12.97
N HIS A 56 -5.58 1.19 12.42
CA HIS A 56 -5.22 0.90 11.04
C HIS A 56 -3.85 0.18 11.00
N PRO A 57 -3.82 -1.15 11.23
CA PRO A 57 -2.59 -1.91 11.10
C PRO A 57 -2.11 -1.91 9.64
N GLU A 58 -0.81 -2.00 9.44
CA GLU A 58 -0.21 -2.26 8.13
C GLU A 58 -0.55 -3.70 7.69
N GLU A 59 -0.92 -3.87 6.42
CA GLU A 59 -1.29 -5.16 5.86
C GLU A 59 -0.14 -5.70 5.01
N GLU A 60 0.35 -6.89 5.33
CA GLU A 60 1.37 -7.57 4.54
C GLU A 60 0.75 -8.17 3.26
N PHE A 61 1.48 -8.07 2.15
CA PHE A 61 1.05 -8.70 0.89
C PHE A 61 1.17 -10.23 0.98
N PRO A 62 0.10 -11.01 0.74
CA PRO A 62 0.13 -12.46 0.89
C PRO A 62 1.05 -13.11 -0.15
N TYR A 63 1.83 -14.10 0.30
CA TYR A 63 2.81 -14.80 -0.55
C TYR A 63 2.17 -15.45 -1.79
N GLU A 64 0.96 -16.00 -1.66
CA GLU A 64 0.22 -16.68 -2.73
C GLU A 64 -0.09 -15.76 -3.93
N HIS A 65 -0.12 -14.44 -3.71
CA HIS A 65 -0.37 -13.45 -4.76
C HIS A 65 0.92 -12.91 -5.39
N THR A 66 2.10 -13.38 -4.95
CA THR A 66 3.39 -13.02 -5.53
C THR A 66 3.71 -13.89 -6.75
N LYS A 67 4.56 -13.41 -7.64
CA LYS A 67 5.12 -14.20 -8.74
C LYS A 67 6.59 -14.49 -8.44
N PRO A 68 7.10 -15.69 -8.76
CA PRO A 68 8.52 -15.97 -8.63
C PRO A 68 9.32 -15.06 -9.58
N LEU A 69 10.53 -14.66 -9.15
CA LEU A 69 11.44 -13.91 -10.00
C LEU A 69 11.87 -14.78 -11.20
N PRO A 70 11.84 -14.26 -12.44
CA PRO A 70 12.31 -15.01 -13.59
C PRO A 70 13.81 -15.27 -13.45
N ASN A 71 14.22 -16.50 -13.77
CA ASN A 71 15.63 -16.90 -13.71
C ASN A 71 16.35 -16.41 -14.98
N ILE A 72 16.74 -15.13 -14.99
CA ILE A 72 17.53 -14.53 -16.08
C ILE A 72 18.98 -14.96 -15.88
N ARG A 73 19.28 -16.23 -16.16
CA ARG A 73 20.67 -16.62 -16.36
C ARG A 73 21.14 -15.88 -17.61
N PRO A 74 22.27 -15.17 -17.56
CA PRO A 74 22.84 -14.69 -18.80
C PRO A 74 23.05 -15.92 -19.68
N GLN A 75 22.52 -15.91 -20.90
CA GLN A 75 23.02 -16.75 -22.00
C GLN A 75 24.44 -16.25 -22.33
N LEU A 76 25.33 -16.29 -21.35
CA LEU A 76 26.73 -16.44 -21.61
C LEU A 76 26.84 -17.95 -21.66
N ASP A 77 26.79 -18.49 -22.88
CA ASP A 77 27.42 -19.78 -23.11
C ASP A 77 28.81 -19.66 -22.47
N GLU A 78 29.20 -20.65 -21.67
CA GLU A 78 30.52 -20.66 -21.05
C GLU A 78 31.54 -20.43 -22.16
N ALA A 79 32.09 -19.21 -22.23
CA ALA A 79 32.85 -18.78 -23.39
C ALA A 79 33.97 -19.80 -23.62
N ASN A 80 33.86 -20.57 -24.71
CA ASN A 80 34.87 -21.57 -25.07
C ASN A 80 36.18 -20.90 -25.54
N SER A 81 36.22 -19.56 -25.56
CA SER A 81 37.40 -18.77 -25.92
C SER A 81 38.30 -18.51 -24.70
N ALA A 82 39.61 -18.72 -24.88
CA ALA A 82 40.61 -18.54 -23.84
C ALA A 82 40.65 -17.12 -23.24
N LEU A 83 40.16 -16.12 -23.97
CA LEU A 83 40.15 -14.71 -23.54
C LEU A 83 38.82 -14.27 -22.91
N LYS A 84 37.76 -15.12 -22.95
CA LYS A 84 36.43 -14.80 -22.40
C LYS A 84 35.84 -13.49 -22.92
N LEU A 85 36.16 -13.11 -24.16
CA LEU A 85 35.79 -11.84 -24.81
C LEU A 85 34.44 -11.92 -25.54
N GLU A 86 33.47 -12.64 -25.01
CA GLU A 86 32.11 -12.60 -25.54
C GLU A 86 31.40 -11.36 -25.00
N TYR A 87 31.85 -10.19 -25.46
CA TYR A 87 31.00 -9.00 -25.43
C TYR A 87 29.87 -9.24 -26.42
N ARG A 88 28.61 -8.95 -26.06
CA ARG A 88 27.47 -9.06 -26.96
C ARG A 88 27.74 -8.20 -28.19
N LEU A 89 28.12 -8.83 -29.30
CA LEU A 89 28.26 -8.14 -30.59
C LEU A 89 26.93 -7.49 -30.99
N GLU A 90 25.80 -8.04 -30.54
CA GLU A 90 24.46 -7.45 -30.65
C GLU A 90 24.34 -6.04 -30.02
N GLU A 91 25.09 -5.74 -28.96
CA GLU A 91 25.09 -4.41 -28.33
C GLU A 91 26.03 -3.43 -29.06
N ALA A 92 27.06 -3.95 -29.75
CA ALA A 92 28.08 -3.17 -30.43
C ALA A 92 27.65 -2.65 -31.82
N GLU A 93 26.64 -3.24 -32.47
CA GLU A 93 26.18 -2.83 -33.81
C GLU A 93 25.40 -1.49 -33.84
N THR A 94 25.34 -0.76 -32.72
CA THR A 94 24.56 0.48 -32.58
C THR A 94 25.24 1.75 -33.10
N ILE A 95 26.41 1.67 -33.75
CA ILE A 95 27.34 2.81 -33.82
C ILE A 95 27.13 3.76 -35.01
N TYR A 96 26.23 3.48 -35.96
CA TYR A 96 25.87 4.46 -37.02
C TYR A 96 24.36 4.71 -37.08
N ARG A 97 23.82 5.42 -36.08
CA ARG A 97 22.43 5.89 -36.11
C ARG A 97 22.37 7.33 -36.62
N ASN A 98 21.66 7.51 -37.73
CA ASN A 98 21.14 8.83 -38.10
C ASN A 98 20.21 9.33 -36.99
N ASP A 99 20.20 10.64 -36.71
CA ASP A 99 19.33 11.27 -35.68
C ASP A 99 17.87 10.80 -35.77
N ARG A 100 17.37 10.58 -37.00
CA ARG A 100 16.00 10.08 -37.22
C ARG A 100 15.79 8.66 -36.69
N LEU A 101 16.72 7.75 -36.95
CA LEU A 101 16.62 6.34 -36.51
C LEU A 101 16.74 6.23 -34.99
N GLU A 102 17.54 7.11 -34.38
CA GLU A 102 17.64 7.20 -32.93
C GLU A 102 16.32 7.68 -32.31
N ILE A 103 15.73 8.76 -32.84
CA ILE A 103 14.44 9.29 -32.37
C ILE A 103 13.33 8.23 -32.51
N GLU A 104 13.29 7.48 -33.61
CA GLU A 104 12.31 6.40 -33.81
C GLU A 104 12.49 5.26 -32.80
N ALA A 105 13.74 4.83 -32.55
CA ALA A 105 14.04 3.84 -31.54
C ALA A 105 13.60 4.30 -30.14
N LEU A 106 13.94 5.54 -29.77
CA LEU A 106 13.56 6.14 -28.49
C LEU A 106 12.04 6.24 -28.33
N THR A 107 11.34 6.66 -29.38
CA THR A 107 9.88 6.74 -29.44
C THR A 107 9.25 5.36 -29.18
N LYS A 108 9.77 4.31 -29.82
CA LYS A 108 9.27 2.93 -29.68
C LYS A 108 9.56 2.33 -28.31
N MET A 109 10.75 2.55 -27.76
CA MET A 109 11.13 2.02 -26.44
C MET A 109 10.37 2.68 -25.29
N THR A 110 10.16 3.99 -25.37
CA THR A 110 9.56 4.79 -24.28
C THR A 110 8.05 5.02 -24.45
N TYR A 111 7.46 4.58 -25.57
CA TYR A 111 6.08 4.84 -25.94
C TYR A 111 5.71 6.34 -25.90
N THR A 112 6.65 7.19 -26.30
CA THR A 112 6.46 8.66 -26.36
C THR A 112 6.28 9.15 -27.79
N SER A 113 6.10 10.46 -27.99
CA SER A 113 6.05 11.05 -29.34
C SER A 113 7.44 11.55 -29.78
N LYS A 114 7.68 11.54 -31.10
CA LYS A 114 8.96 12.01 -31.69
C LYS A 114 9.30 13.47 -31.36
N HIS A 115 8.29 14.31 -31.13
CA HIS A 115 8.48 15.75 -30.88
C HIS A 115 9.18 16.05 -29.55
N ARG A 116 9.15 15.11 -28.60
CA ARG A 116 9.88 15.19 -27.34
C ARG A 116 11.40 15.14 -27.54
N TRP A 117 11.85 14.47 -28.59
CA TRP A 117 13.25 14.13 -28.83
C TRP A 117 13.97 15.10 -29.79
N TYR A 118 13.25 16.01 -30.43
CA TYR A 118 13.87 17.12 -31.13
C TYR A 118 14.41 18.16 -30.14
N PRO A 119 15.54 18.83 -30.45
CA PRO A 119 16.11 19.84 -29.58
C PRO A 119 15.12 21.00 -29.37
N ASN A 120 14.97 21.42 -28.12
CA ASN A 120 14.05 22.49 -27.73
C ASN A 120 14.84 23.68 -27.16
N ASN A 121 14.72 24.83 -27.81
CA ASN A 121 15.40 26.06 -27.42
C ASN A 121 14.94 26.61 -26.06
N LYS A 122 13.73 26.29 -25.59
CA LYS A 122 13.21 26.77 -24.30
C LYS A 122 14.00 26.26 -23.11
N LYS A 123 14.57 25.05 -23.22
CA LYS A 123 15.41 24.46 -22.16
C LYS A 123 16.72 25.22 -21.92
N LYS A 124 17.14 26.07 -22.87
CA LYS A 124 18.32 26.93 -22.72
C LYS A 124 18.17 27.95 -21.58
N TYR A 125 16.93 28.34 -21.27
CA TYR A 125 16.61 29.35 -20.26
C TYR A 125 16.10 28.75 -18.95
N ALA A 126 16.22 27.42 -18.78
CA ALA A 126 15.86 26.79 -17.53
C ALA A 126 16.89 27.15 -16.46
N ASP A 127 16.43 27.42 -15.24
CA ASP A 127 17.30 27.69 -14.11
C ASP A 127 18.17 26.44 -13.84
N PRO A 128 19.50 26.56 -13.81
CA PRO A 128 20.38 25.39 -13.65
C PRO A 128 20.36 24.83 -12.21
N ASN A 129 19.94 25.64 -11.25
CA ASN A 129 19.81 25.25 -9.85
C ASN A 129 18.44 25.69 -9.32
N PRO A 130 17.35 25.02 -9.73
CA PRO A 130 16.03 25.30 -9.18
C PRO A 130 15.98 24.87 -7.70
N PRO A 131 15.11 25.48 -6.88
CA PRO A 131 14.92 25.03 -5.51
C PRO A 131 14.43 23.57 -5.51
N ILE A 132 15.13 22.71 -4.78
CA ILE A 132 14.83 21.27 -4.70
C ILE A 132 13.82 21.06 -3.57
N GLU A 133 12.65 20.51 -3.91
CA GLU A 133 11.67 20.04 -2.93
C GLU A 133 12.09 18.68 -2.35
N ARG A 134 11.60 18.32 -1.15
CA ARG A 134 12.04 17.13 -0.38
C ARG A 134 12.03 15.81 -1.16
N GLU A 135 11.20 15.69 -2.19
CA GLU A 135 11.07 14.49 -3.02
C GLU A 135 12.10 14.41 -4.18
N GLY A 136 13.00 15.40 -4.30
CA GLY A 136 13.99 15.49 -5.38
C GLY A 136 15.43 15.16 -4.98
N LEU A 137 15.65 14.15 -4.13
CA LEU A 137 16.97 13.58 -3.79
C LEU A 137 17.14 12.17 -4.38
#